data_AF-A0A966PWD7-F1
#
_entry.id   AF-A0A966PWD7-F1
#
_cell.length_a   1.000
_cell.length_b   1.000
_cell.length_c   1.000
_cell.angle_alpha   90.00
_cell.angle_beta   90.00
_cell.angle_gamma   90.00
#
_symmetry.space_group_name_H-M   'P 1'
#
loop_
_entity.id
_entity.type
_entity.pdbx_description
1 polymer ?
#
loop_
_entity_poly.entity_id
_entity_poly.type
_entity_poly.pdbx_seq_one_letter_code
_entity_poly.pdbx_strand_id
1 'polypeptide(L)'
;MADKISEVKETSSYDNYVGKKETIKSHGLPIEEDILNMNVKKNHWVGMPEFEQENNPTYKTIYIHFRNKEDFDKFSEMYYNKIDNEQRIADKTKSLWYPHLDRDANSLKRWIEE
;
A
#
# COMPACT_ATOMS: atom_id res chain seq x y z
N MET A 1 3.07 54.34 -15.94
CA MET A 1 3.80 53.46 -16.89
C MET A 1 3.07 52.13 -16.86
N ALA A 2 2.34 51.80 -17.92
CA ALA A 2 1.60 50.54 -18.00
C ALA A 2 2.45 49.55 -18.79
N ASP A 3 2.84 48.45 -18.16
CA ASP A 3 3.63 47.41 -18.80
C ASP A 3 2.79 46.74 -19.89
N LYS A 4 3.26 46.82 -21.13
CA LYS A 4 2.67 46.13 -22.28
C LYS A 4 2.74 44.63 -22.03
N ILE A 5 1.60 43.99 -21.89
CA ILE A 5 1.47 42.53 -21.87
C ILE A 5 1.85 42.04 -23.27
N SER A 6 3.02 41.44 -23.39
CA SER A 6 3.46 40.80 -24.63
C SER A 6 2.67 39.52 -24.85
N GLU A 7 2.00 39.38 -26.00
CA GLU A 7 1.39 38.12 -26.44
C GLU A 7 2.48 37.06 -26.65
N VAL A 8 2.69 36.21 -25.65
CA VAL A 8 3.57 35.04 -25.76
C VAL A 8 2.83 34.00 -26.60
N LYS A 9 3.21 33.86 -27.87
CA LYS A 9 2.76 32.73 -28.70
C LYS A 9 3.51 31.48 -28.23
N GLU A 10 2.85 30.64 -27.44
CA GLU A 10 3.38 29.33 -27.08
C GLU A 10 3.62 28.52 -28.36
N THR A 11 4.88 28.27 -28.71
CA THR A 11 5.28 27.44 -29.86
C THR A 11 5.18 25.94 -29.58
N SER A 12 4.58 25.55 -28.46
CA SER A 12 4.36 24.16 -28.12
C SER A 12 3.12 23.67 -28.86
N SER A 13 3.31 23.16 -30.08
CA SER A 13 2.27 22.40 -30.76
C SER A 13 1.87 21.23 -29.85
N TYR A 14 0.61 21.23 -29.42
CA TYR A 14 0.08 20.23 -28.51
C TYR A 14 -0.27 18.97 -29.32
N ASP A 15 0.65 18.00 -29.36
CA ASP A 15 0.35 16.72 -29.98
C ASP A 15 -0.65 15.93 -29.11
N ASN A 16 -1.92 15.96 -29.54
CA ASN A 16 -2.99 15.26 -28.86
C ASN A 16 -3.04 13.79 -29.32
N TYR A 17 -2.64 12.87 -28.44
CA TYR A 17 -2.64 11.42 -28.69
C TYR A 17 -3.91 10.72 -28.20
N VAL A 18 -4.92 11.46 -27.73
CA VAL A 18 -6.19 10.87 -27.32
C VAL A 18 -6.85 10.18 -28.52
N GLY A 19 -6.90 8.84 -28.49
CA GLY A 19 -7.46 8.01 -29.55
C GLY A 19 -6.44 7.43 -30.56
N LYS A 20 -5.16 7.83 -30.51
CA LYS A 20 -4.10 7.20 -31.29
C LYS A 20 -3.63 5.93 -30.57
N LYS A 21 -3.83 4.78 -31.20
CA LYS A 21 -3.23 3.51 -30.77
C LYS A 21 -1.89 3.40 -31.47
N GLU A 22 -0.82 3.82 -30.80
CA GLU A 22 0.52 3.50 -31.30
C GLU A 22 0.72 2.00 -31.13
N THR A 23 0.96 1.30 -32.23
CA THR A 23 1.56 -0.04 -32.13
C THR A 23 2.96 0.20 -31.65
N ILE A 24 3.24 -0.19 -30.40
CA ILE A 24 4.59 -0.20 -29.85
C ILE A 24 5.40 -1.14 -30.74
N LYS A 25 6.07 -0.62 -31.77
CA LYS A 25 7.17 -1.34 -32.40
C LYS A 25 8.27 -1.29 -31.36
N SER A 26 8.40 -2.39 -30.61
CA SER A 26 9.45 -2.55 -29.60
C SER A 26 10.81 -2.58 -30.32
N HIS A 27 11.34 -1.39 -30.57
CA HIS A 27 12.74 -1.25 -30.93
C HIS A 27 13.57 -1.62 -29.70
N GLY A 28 13.89 -2.91 -29.55
CA GLY A 28 14.93 -3.37 -28.64
C GLY A 28 14.59 -4.53 -27.69
N LEU A 29 13.36 -5.03 -27.65
CA LEU A 29 13.03 -6.25 -26.90
C LEU A 29 11.96 -7.05 -27.66
N PRO A 30 12.20 -8.34 -27.97
CA PRO A 30 11.16 -9.20 -28.50
C PRO A 30 10.18 -9.45 -27.36
N ILE A 31 9.10 -8.68 -27.32
CA ILE A 31 7.93 -9.07 -26.53
C ILE A 31 7.25 -10.12 -27.40
N GLU A 32 7.67 -11.38 -27.22
CA GLU A 32 7.00 -12.53 -27.83
C GLU A 32 5.51 -12.46 -27.46
N GLU A 33 4.63 -12.66 -28.44
CA GLU A 33 3.17 -12.72 -28.27
C GLU A 33 2.74 -13.79 -27.24
N ASP A 34 3.68 -14.63 -26.79
CA ASP A 34 3.53 -15.69 -25.81
C ASP A 34 3.25 -15.23 -24.37
N ILE A 35 3.46 -13.96 -24.02
CA ILE A 35 3.14 -13.46 -22.65
C ILE A 35 1.61 -13.47 -22.39
N LEU A 36 0.77 -13.53 -23.43
CA LEU A 36 -0.69 -13.62 -23.29
C LEU A 36 -1.18 -15.06 -22.96
N ASN A 37 -0.34 -16.07 -23.13
CA ASN A 37 -0.69 -17.46 -22.82
C ASN A 37 -0.49 -17.74 -21.31
N MET A 38 -1.59 -17.97 -20.57
CA MET A 38 -1.56 -18.33 -19.14
C MET A 38 -0.68 -19.57 -18.80
N ASN A 39 -0.32 -20.38 -19.81
CA ASN A 39 0.56 -21.54 -19.66
C ASN A 39 2.06 -21.21 -19.65
N VAL A 40 2.50 -20.06 -20.17
CA VAL A 40 3.92 -19.71 -20.25
C VAL A 40 4.50 -19.42 -18.85
N LYS A 41 3.68 -18.87 -17.94
CA LYS A 41 4.06 -18.67 -16.54
C LYS A 41 4.53 -19.94 -15.84
N LYS A 42 3.94 -21.10 -16.12
CA LYS A 42 4.32 -22.37 -15.47
C LYS A 42 5.67 -22.89 -15.96
N ASN A 43 6.00 -22.66 -17.23
CA ASN A 43 7.25 -23.15 -17.83
C ASN A 43 8.48 -22.33 -17.40
N HIS A 44 8.30 -21.06 -17.02
CA HIS A 44 9.39 -20.22 -16.48
C HIS A 44 9.45 -20.22 -14.93
N TRP A 45 8.46 -20.80 -14.25
CA TRP A 45 8.42 -20.93 -12.80
C TRP A 45 8.92 -22.32 -12.38
N VAL A 46 10.15 -22.64 -12.75
CA VAL A 46 10.80 -23.92 -12.38
C VAL A 46 11.71 -23.69 -11.20
N GLY A 47 11.37 -24.26 -10.04
CA GLY A 47 12.24 -24.28 -8.85
C GLY A 47 12.08 -23.12 -7.86
N MET A 48 11.13 -22.19 -8.07
CA MET A 48 10.78 -21.21 -7.05
C MET A 48 9.76 -21.83 -6.08
N PRO A 49 10.08 -22.00 -4.78
CA PRO A 49 9.18 -22.61 -3.82
C PRO A 49 7.88 -21.81 -3.69
N GLU A 50 6.79 -22.49 -3.37
CA GLU A 50 5.55 -21.80 -3.00
C GLU A 50 5.76 -21.07 -1.67
N PHE A 51 5.26 -19.84 -1.60
CA PHE A 51 5.33 -19.06 -0.38
C PHE A 51 4.29 -19.58 0.62
N GLU A 52 4.76 -20.25 1.68
CA GLU A 52 3.91 -20.70 2.77
C GLU A 52 3.85 -19.62 3.86
N GLN A 53 2.69 -18.96 3.98
CA GLN A 53 2.41 -18.06 5.09
C GLN A 53 1.72 -18.83 6.21
N GLU A 54 2.38 -18.99 7.35
CA GLU A 54 1.74 -19.59 8.52
C GLU A 54 0.55 -18.73 8.97
N ASN A 55 -0.59 -19.40 9.21
CA ASN A 55 -1.76 -18.74 9.76
C ASN A 55 -1.47 -18.33 11.21
N ASN A 56 -1.53 -17.02 11.50
CA ASN A 56 -1.41 -16.48 12.85
C ASN A 56 -2.77 -15.92 13.34
N PRO A 57 -3.73 -16.79 13.71
CA PRO A 57 -5.04 -16.35 14.17
C PRO A 57 -4.96 -15.74 15.59
N THR A 58 -5.85 -14.79 15.88
CA THR A 58 -6.06 -14.28 17.24
C THR A 58 -6.49 -15.41 18.19
N TYR A 59 -5.92 -15.48 19.39
CA TYR A 59 -6.34 -16.47 20.40
C TYR A 59 -7.82 -16.31 20.80
N LYS A 60 -8.26 -15.07 21.05
CA LYS A 60 -9.65 -14.75 21.41
C LYS A 60 -9.96 -13.29 21.11
N THR A 61 -11.15 -13.03 20.58
CA THR A 61 -11.64 -11.67 20.29
C THR A 61 -12.84 -11.34 21.17
N ILE A 62 -12.85 -10.13 21.75
CA ILE A 62 -13.97 -9.60 22.53
C ILE A 62 -14.57 -8.44 21.75
N TYR A 63 -15.88 -8.49 21.50
CA TYR A 63 -16.62 -7.39 20.89
C TYR A 63 -17.25 -6.53 21.98
N ILE A 64 -16.83 -5.27 22.06
CA ILE A 64 -17.36 -4.29 23.01
C ILE A 64 -18.09 -3.22 22.21
N HIS A 65 -19.38 -3.07 22.48
CA HIS A 65 -20.22 -2.03 21.88
C HIS A 65 -20.47 -0.93 22.90
N PHE A 66 -20.25 0.32 22.48
CA PHE A 66 -20.52 1.50 23.29
C PHE A 66 -21.83 2.15 22.86
N ARG A 67 -22.60 2.68 23.83
CA ARG A 67 -23.86 3.36 23.55
C ARG A 67 -23.64 4.80 23.07
N ASN A 68 -22.69 5.49 23.71
CA ASN A 68 -22.37 6.89 23.47
C ASN A 68 -20.88 7.05 23.18
N LYS A 69 -20.52 8.16 22.51
CA LYS A 69 -19.12 8.51 22.25
C LYS A 69 -18.34 8.83 23.55
N GLU A 70 -18.98 9.53 24.49
CA GLU A 70 -18.34 9.88 25.77
C GLU A 70 -17.90 8.65 26.59
N ASP A 71 -18.66 7.55 26.52
CA ASP A 71 -18.32 6.31 27.21
C ASP A 71 -17.12 5.63 26.56
N PHE A 72 -17.02 5.71 25.23
CA PHE A 72 -15.86 5.23 24.48
C PHE A 72 -14.61 6.05 24.80
N ASP A 73 -14.74 7.38 24.85
CA ASP A 73 -13.61 8.26 25.15
C ASP A 73 -13.07 7.98 26.56
N LYS A 74 -13.96 7.88 27.57
CA LYS A 74 -13.59 7.50 28.95
C LYS A 74 -12.97 6.10 29.02
N PHE A 75 -13.53 5.14 28.29
CA PHE A 75 -12.95 3.80 28.23
C PHE A 75 -11.55 3.84 27.62
N SER A 76 -11.35 4.60 26.55
CA SER A 76 -10.04 4.77 25.92
C SER A 76 -9.04 5.37 26.91
N GLU A 77 -9.39 6.45 27.61
CA GLU A 77 -8.48 7.08 28.57
C GLU A 77 -8.15 6.15 29.75
N MET A 78 -9.15 5.49 30.34
CA MET A 78 -8.95 4.64 31.51
C MET A 78 -8.21 3.34 31.18
N TYR A 79 -8.57 2.68 30.08
CA TYR A 79 -7.96 1.42 29.68
C TYR A 79 -6.50 1.64 29.23
N TYR A 80 -6.23 2.69 28.45
CA TYR A 80 -4.90 2.93 27.90
C TYR A 80 -3.91 3.42 28.94
N ASN A 81 -4.25 4.47 29.70
CA ASN A 81 -3.35 5.01 30.72
C ASN A 81 -2.92 3.97 31.77
N LYS A 82 -3.67 2.87 31.92
CA LYS A 82 -3.36 1.80 32.87
C LYS A 82 -2.62 0.61 32.27
N ILE A 83 -2.76 0.35 30.97
CA ILE A 83 -2.33 -0.91 30.36
C ILE A 83 -1.19 -0.68 29.37
N ASP A 84 -1.22 0.41 28.61
CA ASP A 84 -0.23 0.67 27.56
C ASP A 84 -0.13 2.18 27.25
N ASN A 85 1.06 2.76 27.42
CA ASN A 85 1.28 4.21 27.32
C ASN A 85 1.54 4.70 25.88
N GLU A 86 1.79 3.79 24.93
CA GLU A 86 2.30 4.14 23.60
C GLU A 86 1.23 4.15 22.51
N GLN A 87 0.21 3.30 22.63
CA GLN A 87 -0.80 3.15 21.58
C GLN A 87 -1.99 4.09 21.84
N ARG A 88 -2.37 4.92 20.86
CA ARG A 88 -3.57 5.79 20.95
C ARG A 88 -4.71 5.21 20.11
N ILE A 89 -5.90 5.03 20.68
CA ILE A 89 -7.09 4.74 19.86
C ILE A 89 -7.51 6.02 19.14
N ALA A 90 -7.68 5.93 17.83
CA ALA A 90 -8.42 6.92 17.07
C ALA A 90 -9.80 6.33 16.71
N ASP A 91 -10.77 7.17 16.36
CA ASP A 91 -12.09 6.75 15.85
C ASP A 91 -12.01 5.73 14.68
N LYS A 92 -10.86 5.66 13.99
CA LYS A 92 -10.60 4.73 12.87
C LYS A 92 -9.99 3.39 13.28
N THR A 93 -9.59 3.22 14.55
CA THR A 93 -8.97 1.99 15.04
C THR A 93 -10.02 0.88 15.13
N LYS A 94 -9.82 -0.19 14.36
CA LYS A 94 -10.79 -1.29 14.25
C LYS A 94 -10.62 -2.39 15.30
N SER A 95 -9.39 -2.60 15.75
CA SER A 95 -9.04 -3.64 16.71
C SER A 95 -7.81 -3.23 17.51
N LEU A 96 -7.71 -3.81 18.70
CA LEU A 96 -6.60 -3.63 19.62
C LEU A 96 -5.96 -4.99 19.87
N TRP A 97 -4.65 -5.01 20.06
CA TRP A 97 -3.89 -6.19 20.49
C TRP A 97 -3.28 -5.90 21.85
N TYR A 98 -3.35 -6.88 22.74
CA TYR A 98 -2.68 -6.83 24.03
C TYR A 98 -1.90 -8.13 24.28
N PRO A 99 -0.59 -8.06 24.57
CA PRO A 99 0.28 -6.88 24.53
C PRO A 99 0.33 -6.20 23.15
N HIS A 100 0.80 -4.95 23.08
CA HIS A 100 0.93 -4.24 21.80
C HIS A 100 1.66 -5.09 20.76
N LEU A 101 1.09 -5.16 19.56
CA LEU A 101 1.72 -5.86 18.44
C LEU A 101 2.65 -4.89 17.71
N ASP A 102 3.93 -4.93 18.08
CA ASP A 102 4.96 -4.18 17.39
C ASP A 102 5.11 -4.66 15.95
N ARG A 103 5.12 -3.71 15.02
CA ARG A 103 5.33 -4.02 13.61
C ARG A 103 6.81 -4.17 13.38
N ASP A 104 7.22 -5.39 13.05
CA ASP A 104 8.61 -5.69 12.78
C ASP A 104 9.15 -4.81 11.64
N ALA A 105 10.25 -4.09 11.89
CA ALA A 105 10.81 -3.17 10.91
C ALA A 105 11.56 -3.94 9.83
N ASN A 106 10.94 -4.08 8.65
CA ASN A 106 11.55 -4.78 7.51
C ASN A 106 12.91 -4.18 7.08
N SER A 107 13.22 -2.94 7.45
CA SER A 107 14.53 -2.34 7.22
C SER A 107 15.67 -3.09 7.90
N LEU A 108 15.42 -3.72 9.06
CA LEU A 108 16.42 -4.46 9.84
C LEU A 108 16.69 -5.88 9.30
N LYS A 109 15.79 -6.41 8.47
CA LYS A 109 15.86 -7.78 7.92
C LYS A 109 16.34 -7.82 6.47
N ARG A 110 16.82 -6.69 5.94
CA ARG A 110 17.38 -6.62 4.58
C ARG A 110 18.75 -7.28 4.55
N TRP A 111 19.03 -7.97 3.45
CA TRP A 111 20.36 -8.49 3.19
C TRP A 111 21.33 -7.35 2.89
N ILE A 112 22.53 -7.42 3.46
CA ILE A 112 23.62 -6.44 3.30
C ILE A 112 24.82 -7.24 2.80
N GLU A 113 25.41 -6.81 1.67
CA GLU A 113 26.74 -7.30 1.24
C GLU A 113 27.81 -6.68 2.13
N GLU A 114 28.71 -7.52 2.65
CA GLU A 114 29.86 -7.12 3.47
C GLU A 114 30.98 -6.49 2.63
#